data_AF-A0AAX2ALQ9-F1
#
_entry.id   AF-A0AAX2ALQ9-F1
#
_cell.length_a   1.000
_cell.length_b   1.000
_cell.length_c   1.000
_cell.angle_alpha   90.00
_cell.angle_beta   90.00
_cell.angle_gamma   90.00
#
_symmetry.space_group_name_H-M   'P 1'
#
loop_
_entity.id
_entity.type
_entity.pdbx_description
1 polymer ?
#
loop_
_entity_poly.entity_id
_entity_poly.type
_entity_poly.pdbx_seq_one_letter_code
_entity_poly.pdbx_strand_id
1 'polypeptide(L)'
;MELFLKLEAGYLAIAAFILIITIFVTTRKFMPPNALKKGVLIISIMLSIFIGTHYFVTTNRIHKVETAFNEGKKVICESKALRKVAQSVIIEKSNDWSLNNHLFSSANYKRDFFSARCIEYFPIELKIK
;
A
#
# COMPACT_ATOMS: atom_id res chain seq x y z
N MET A 1 -0.45 14.98 -1.63
CA MET A 1 -1.36 14.32 -2.60
C MET A 1 -0.64 13.37 -3.54
N GLU A 2 0.62 13.63 -3.91
CA GLU A 2 1.39 12.73 -4.79
C GLU A 2 1.52 11.31 -4.23
N LEU A 3 1.83 11.16 -2.94
CA LEU A 3 1.91 9.86 -2.28
C LEU A 3 0.58 9.10 -2.36
N PHE A 4 -0.54 9.77 -2.07
CA PHE A 4 -1.88 9.18 -2.19
C PHE A 4 -2.17 8.65 -3.59
N LEU A 5 -1.96 9.47 -4.63
CA LEU A 5 -2.19 9.04 -6.00
C LEU A 5 -1.23 7.92 -6.42
N LYS A 6 0.03 7.96 -5.99
CA LYS A 6 1.02 6.93 -6.28
C LYS A 6 0.66 5.56 -5.69
N LEU A 7 0.06 5.55 -4.49
CA LEU A 7 -0.36 4.32 -3.83
C LEU A 7 -1.74 3.83 -4.29
N GLU A 8 -2.71 4.73 -4.39
CA GLU A 8 -4.12 4.37 -4.53
C GLU A 8 -4.65 4.49 -5.97
N ALA A 9 -3.85 4.95 -6.95
CA ALA A 9 -4.30 5.10 -8.35
C ALA A 9 -4.96 3.82 -8.91
N GLY A 10 -4.42 2.64 -8.58
CA GLY A 10 -5.02 1.37 -8.97
C GLY A 10 -6.41 1.16 -8.36
N TYR A 11 -6.57 1.44 -7.07
CA TYR A 11 -7.86 1.32 -6.39
C TYR A 11 -8.87 2.37 -6.84
N LEU A 12 -8.43 3.58 -7.19
CA LEU A 12 -9.29 4.60 -7.78
C LEU A 12 -9.83 4.17 -9.16
N ALA A 13 -9.00 3.56 -10.00
CA ALA A 13 -9.44 3.04 -11.30
C ALA A 13 -10.46 1.90 -11.13
N ILE A 14 -10.24 0.98 -10.19
CA ILE A 14 -11.17 -0.11 -9.86
C ILE A 14 -12.49 0.47 -9.31
N ALA A 15 -12.42 1.45 -8.40
CA ALA A 15 -13.59 2.10 -7.84
C ALA A 15 -14.45 2.79 -8.92
N ALA A 16 -13.80 3.49 -9.87
CA ALA A 16 -14.49 4.09 -11.01
C ALA A 16 -15.19 3.03 -11.89
N PHE A 17 -14.51 1.92 -12.17
CA PHE A 17 -15.08 0.81 -12.92
C PHE A 17 -16.31 0.21 -12.22
N ILE A 18 -16.23 -0.03 -10.91
CA ILE A 18 -17.35 -0.52 -10.10
C ILE A 18 -18.52 0.45 -10.17
N LEU A 19 -18.29 1.75 -10.04
CA LEU A 19 -19.35 2.77 -10.12
C LEU A 19 -20.04 2.79 -11.49
N ILE A 20 -19.28 2.64 -12.58
CA ILE A 20 -19.85 2.53 -13.94
C ILE A 20 -20.77 1.31 -14.03
N ILE A 21 -20.33 0.16 -13.53
CA ILE A 21 -21.17 -1.05 -13.48
C ILE A 21 -22.41 -0.82 -12.61
N THR A 22 -22.26 -0.18 -11.45
CA THR A 22 -23.39 0.14 -10.57
C THR A 22 -24.43 0.99 -11.30
N ILE A 23 -24.01 2.03 -12.03
CA ILE A 23 -24.92 2.87 -12.83
C ILE A 23 -25.62 2.04 -13.90
N PHE A 24 -24.87 1.22 -14.64
CA PHE A 24 -25.40 0.38 -15.71
C PHE A 24 -26.42 -0.66 -15.23
N VAL A 25 -26.17 -1.29 -14.09
CA VAL A 25 -27.06 -2.31 -13.51
C VAL A 25 -28.30 -1.65 -12.90
N THR A 26 -28.12 -0.56 -12.16
CA THR A 26 -29.23 0.11 -11.44
C THR A 26 -30.20 0.89 -12.33
N THR A 27 -29.85 1.11 -13.60
CA THR A 27 -30.72 1.74 -14.62
C THR A 27 -31.56 0.72 -15.40
N ARG A 28 -31.44 -0.58 -15.12
CA ARG A 28 -32.21 -1.62 -15.81
C ARG A 28 -33.68 -1.64 -15.41
N LYS A 29 -34.55 -2.02 -16.36
CA LYS A 29 -36.02 -2.01 -16.22
C LYS A 29 -36.56 -2.89 -15.07
N PHE A 30 -35.80 -3.90 -14.65
CA PHE A 30 -36.18 -4.81 -13.56
C PHE A 30 -35.75 -4.32 -12.17
N MET A 31 -35.07 -3.17 -12.08
CA MET A 31 -34.62 -2.60 -10.80
C MET A 31 -35.72 -1.76 -10.14
N PRO A 32 -35.79 -1.72 -8.81
CA PRO A 32 -36.80 -0.94 -8.09
C PRO A 32 -36.61 0.58 -8.29
N PRO A 33 -37.66 1.38 -8.09
CA PRO A 33 -37.54 2.83 -8.15
C PRO A 33 -36.49 3.34 -7.14
N ASN A 34 -35.76 4.39 -7.50
CA ASN A 34 -34.64 4.95 -6.73
C ASN A 34 -33.40 4.04 -6.54
N ALA A 35 -33.34 2.88 -7.22
CA ALA A 35 -32.18 1.98 -7.15
C ALA A 35 -30.86 2.67 -7.53
N LEU A 36 -30.86 3.53 -8.55
CA LEU A 36 -29.67 4.27 -8.97
C LEU A 36 -29.13 5.17 -7.85
N LYS A 37 -29.98 6.01 -7.26
CA LYS A 37 -29.58 6.94 -6.19
C LYS A 37 -29.05 6.21 -4.96
N LYS A 38 -29.76 5.16 -4.51
CA LYS A 38 -29.35 4.36 -3.36
C LYS A 38 -28.08 3.56 -3.65
N GLY A 39 -28.01 2.92 -4.82
CA GLY A 39 -26.88 2.08 -5.22
C GLY A 39 -25.59 2.90 -5.35
N VAL A 40 -25.63 4.01 -6.11
CA VAL A 40 -24.46 4.89 -6.26
C VAL A 40 -24.03 5.47 -4.91
N LEU A 41 -24.97 5.93 -4.07
CA LEU A 41 -24.64 6.47 -2.75
C LEU A 41 -23.94 5.43 -1.85
N ILE A 42 -24.53 4.24 -1.68
CA ILE A 42 -24.00 3.19 -0.81
C ILE A 42 -22.64 2.71 -1.31
N ILE A 43 -22.52 2.43 -2.61
CA ILE A 43 -21.26 1.96 -3.20
C ILE A 43 -20.17 3.03 -3.10
N SER A 44 -20.50 4.29 -3.34
CA SER A 44 -19.52 5.39 -3.23
C SER A 44 -18.99 5.53 -1.80
N ILE A 45 -19.88 5.48 -0.79
CA ILE A 45 -19.49 5.53 0.62
C ILE A 45 -18.58 4.34 0.97
N MET A 46 -19.00 3.13 0.58
CA MET A 46 -18.26 1.91 0.86
C MET A 46 -16.86 1.94 0.23
N LEU A 47 -16.74 2.30 -1.05
CA LEU A 47 -15.46 2.42 -1.75
C LEU A 47 -14.57 3.49 -1.11
N SER A 48 -15.15 4.63 -0.70
CA SER A 48 -14.41 5.70 -0.02
C SER A 48 -13.81 5.23 1.30
N ILE A 49 -14.56 4.46 2.09
CA ILE A 49 -14.06 3.87 3.34
C ILE A 49 -12.91 2.91 3.05
N PHE A 50 -13.07 1.98 2.10
CA PHE A 50 -12.03 1.01 1.78
C PHE A 50 -10.73 1.68 1.33
N ILE A 51 -10.81 2.65 0.41
CA ILE A 51 -9.64 3.39 -0.07
C ILE A 51 -9.02 4.21 1.07
N GLY A 52 -9.84 4.87 1.88
CA GLY A 52 -9.37 5.67 3.02
C GLY A 52 -8.64 4.82 4.06
N THR A 53 -9.22 3.69 4.47
CA THR A 53 -8.62 2.76 5.43
C THR A 53 -7.34 2.14 4.86
N HIS A 54 -7.34 1.72 3.59
CA HIS A 54 -6.15 1.17 2.94
C HIS A 54 -4.99 2.16 2.93
N TYR A 55 -5.26 3.41 2.52
CA TYR A 55 -4.25 4.46 2.52
C TYR A 55 -3.73 4.76 3.93
N PHE A 56 -4.61 4.83 4.93
CA PHE A 56 -4.23 5.07 6.32
C PHE A 56 -3.31 3.98 6.87
N VAL A 57 -3.68 2.70 6.69
CA VAL A 57 -2.85 1.58 7.15
C VAL A 57 -1.50 1.58 6.43
N THR A 58 -1.48 1.85 5.13
CA THR A 58 -0.25 1.82 4.35
C THR A 58 0.70 2.96 4.70
N THR A 59 0.18 4.18 4.87
CA THR A 59 0.97 5.35 5.28
C THR A 59 1.48 5.23 6.72
N ASN A 60 0.68 4.67 7.62
CA ASN A 60 1.14 4.37 8.98
C ASN A 60 2.30 3.34 8.97
N ARG A 61 2.22 2.29 8.13
CA ARG A 61 3.33 1.34 7.96
C ARG A 61 4.58 2.02 7.40
N ILE A 62 4.43 2.84 6.35
CA ILE A 62 5.54 3.62 5.77
C ILE A 62 6.23 4.45 6.84
N HIS A 63 5.44 5.23 7.60
CA HIS A 63 5.97 6.09 8.65
C HIS A 63 6.74 5.29 9.70
N LYS A 64 6.19 4.18 10.20
CA LYS A 64 6.87 3.32 11.17
C LYS A 64 8.20 2.78 10.65
N VAL A 65 8.22 2.32 9.39
CA VAL A 65 9.43 1.83 8.72
C VAL A 65 10.49 2.92 8.61
N GLU A 66 10.10 4.11 8.19
CA GLU A 66 11.01 5.24 8.00
C GLU A 66 11.55 5.75 9.33
N THR A 67 10.71 5.81 10.37
CA THR A 67 11.14 6.10 11.74
C THR A 67 12.13 5.06 12.24
N ALA A 68 11.84 3.76 12.08
CA ALA A 68 12.73 2.68 12.50
C ALA A 68 14.09 2.77 11.80
N PHE A 69 14.10 3.00 10.48
CA PHE A 69 15.33 3.20 9.73
C PHE A 69 16.15 4.41 10.23
N ASN A 70 15.47 5.55 10.49
CA ASN A 70 16.13 6.77 10.96
C ASN A 70 16.71 6.62 12.37
N GLU A 71 16.07 5.81 13.22
CA GLU A 71 16.55 5.38 14.54
C GLU A 71 17.70 4.36 14.48
N GLY A 72 18.12 3.93 13.29
CA GLY A 72 19.19 2.95 13.10
C GLY A 72 18.75 1.51 13.31
N LYS A 73 17.44 1.24 13.41
CA LYS A 73 16.90 -0.12 13.44
C LYS A 73 16.93 -0.74 12.06
N LYS A 74 16.86 -2.08 12.03
CA LYS A 74 16.81 -2.88 10.81
C LYS A 74 15.40 -2.85 10.23
N VAL A 75 15.32 -2.74 8.91
CA VAL A 75 14.08 -2.80 8.14
C VAL A 75 14.22 -3.92 7.12
N ILE A 76 13.15 -4.67 6.87
CA ILE A 76 13.13 -5.71 5.84
C ILE A 76 12.30 -5.20 4.66
N CYS A 77 12.87 -5.21 3.46
CA CYS A 77 12.19 -4.83 2.22
C CYS A 77 12.08 -6.00 1.25
N GLU A 78 10.96 -6.10 0.54
CA GLU A 78 10.76 -7.12 -0.50
C GLU A 78 11.55 -6.79 -1.78
N SER A 79 12.44 -7.68 -2.23
CA SER A 79 13.12 -7.58 -3.53
C SER A 79 12.45 -8.44 -4.60
N LYS A 80 11.93 -7.79 -5.64
CA LYS A 80 11.39 -8.43 -6.85
C LYS A 80 12.42 -8.51 -7.98
N ALA A 81 13.71 -8.51 -7.65
CA ALA A 81 14.78 -8.55 -8.65
C ALA A 81 14.82 -9.86 -9.44
N LEU A 82 14.47 -10.98 -8.79
CA LEU A 82 14.37 -12.29 -9.41
C LEU A 82 12.94 -12.82 -9.26
N ARG A 83 12.39 -13.43 -10.32
CA ARG A 83 11.06 -14.07 -10.33
C ARG A 83 11.07 -15.42 -9.59
N LYS A 84 11.77 -15.48 -8.46
CA LYS A 84 11.83 -16.60 -7.51
C LYS A 84 11.36 -16.07 -6.15
N VAL A 85 10.74 -16.94 -5.37
CA VAL A 85 10.13 -16.71 -4.05
C VAL A 85 10.84 -15.58 -3.26
N ALA A 86 10.07 -14.56 -2.88
CA ALA A 86 10.45 -13.30 -2.24
C ALA A 86 11.85 -13.29 -1.59
N GLN A 87 12.86 -12.75 -2.29
CA GLN A 87 14.12 -12.42 -1.65
C GLN A 87 13.91 -11.14 -0.84
N SER A 88 14.02 -11.22 0.48
CA SER A 88 13.98 -10.05 1.37
C SER A 88 15.39 -9.45 1.51
N VAL A 89 15.49 -8.14 1.49
CA VAL A 89 16.74 -7.40 1.77
C VAL A 89 16.61 -6.71 3.11
N ILE A 90 17.61 -6.88 3.97
CA ILE A 90 17.70 -6.16 5.23
C ILE A 90 18.40 -4.83 4.95
N ILE A 91 17.70 -3.75 5.22
CA ILE A 91 18.15 -2.37 5.05
C ILE A 91 18.42 -1.81 6.44
N GLU A 92 19.63 -1.28 6.61
CA GLU A 92 20.09 -0.64 7.85
C GLU A 92 20.95 0.57 7.51
N LYS A 93 20.88 1.61 8.34
CA LYS A 93 21.57 2.88 8.13
C LYS A 93 23.10 2.74 8.11
N SER A 94 23.63 1.69 8.75
CA SER A 94 25.06 1.35 8.77
C SER A 94 25.60 0.80 7.44
N ASN A 95 24.75 0.33 6.53
CA ASN A 95 25.16 -0.33 5.26
C ASN A 95 24.99 0.57 4.03
N ASP A 96 25.36 1.86 4.13
CA ASP A 96 25.32 2.82 3.02
C ASP A 96 23.93 2.98 2.36
N TRP A 97 22.87 2.82 3.15
CA TRP A 97 21.52 3.09 2.72
C TRP A 97 21.12 4.52 3.07
N SER A 98 20.43 5.18 2.15
CA SER A 98 19.83 6.49 2.36
C SER A 98 18.34 6.45 2.05
N LEU A 99 17.55 7.19 2.83
CA LEU A 99 16.10 7.32 2.65
C LEU A 99 15.80 8.70 2.05
N ASN A 100 15.28 8.73 0.83
CA ASN A 100 14.88 9.95 0.15
C ASN A 100 13.49 9.76 -0.46
N ASN A 101 12.54 10.64 -0.14
CA ASN A 101 11.18 10.61 -0.70
C ASN A 101 10.52 9.21 -0.69
N HIS A 102 10.54 8.55 0.48
CA HIS A 102 10.01 7.20 0.69
C HIS A 102 10.73 6.08 -0.09
N LEU A 103 11.92 6.34 -0.63
CA LEU A 103 12.76 5.38 -1.34
C LEU A 103 14.05 5.15 -0.57
N PHE A 104 14.36 3.88 -0.29
CA PHE A 104 15.67 3.45 0.16
C PHE A 104 16.56 3.22 -1.05
N SER A 105 17.71 3.90 -1.07
CA SER A 105 18.69 3.83 -2.14
C SER A 105 20.09 3.56 -1.55
N SER A 106 20.90 2.79 -2.27
CA SER A 106 22.28 2.47 -1.89
C SER A 106 23.10 2.26 -3.16
N ALA A 107 24.36 2.71 -3.17
CA ALA A 107 25.27 2.51 -4.30
C ALA A 107 25.53 1.02 -4.61
N ASN A 108 25.36 0.15 -3.59
CA ASN A 108 25.57 -1.28 -3.69
C ASN A 108 24.41 -2.02 -4.38
N TYR A 109 23.27 -1.35 -4.58
CA TYR A 109 22.06 -1.95 -5.14
C TYR A 109 21.63 -1.21 -6.41
N LYS A 110 21.34 -1.96 -7.48
CA LYS A 110 20.91 -1.38 -8.76
C LYS A 110 19.51 -0.74 -8.73
N ARG A 111 18.74 -0.92 -7.66
CA ARG A 111 17.33 -0.52 -7.59
C ARG A 111 17.01 0.06 -6.22
N ASP A 112 16.15 1.06 -6.23
CA ASP A 112 15.59 1.64 -5.01
C ASP A 112 14.41 0.82 -4.49
N PHE A 113 14.23 0.84 -3.17
CA PHE A 113 13.16 0.13 -2.48
C PHE A 113 12.17 1.12 -1.90
N PHE A 114 10.91 1.02 -2.31
CA PHE A 114 9.86 1.87 -1.79
C PHE A 114 9.46 1.41 -0.38
N SER A 115 9.50 2.33 0.60
CA SER A 115 9.24 2.05 2.02
C SER A 115 7.87 1.41 2.27
N ALA A 116 6.90 1.66 1.40
CA ALA A 116 5.59 1.02 1.44
C ALA A 116 5.63 -0.51 1.35
N ARG A 117 6.71 -1.09 0.81
CA ARG A 117 6.90 -2.55 0.64
C ARG A 117 7.87 -3.14 1.67
N CYS A 118 8.12 -2.39 2.72
CA CYS A 118 9.02 -2.79 3.79
C CYS A 118 8.25 -2.95 5.09
N ILE A 119 8.88 -3.64 6.03
CA ILE A 119 8.38 -3.88 7.39
C ILE A 119 9.52 -3.65 8.38
N GLU A 120 9.17 -3.23 9.60
CA GLU A 120 10.13 -3.19 10.71
C GLU A 120 10.59 -4.61 11.04
N TYR A 121 11.89 -4.77 11.28
CA TYR A 121 12.45 -6.05 11.75
C TYR A 121 12.06 -6.26 13.21
N PHE A 122 11.38 -7.36 13.51
CA PHE A 122 11.11 -7.80 14.88
C PHE A 122 11.90 -9.08 15.17
N PRO A 123 12.79 -9.10 16.19
CA PRO A 123 13.41 -10.33 16.62
C PRO A 123 12.34 -11.24 17.25
N ILE A 124 12.17 -12.44 16.72
CA ILE A 124 11.30 -13.46 17.32
C ILE A 124 12.16 -14.22 18.33
N GLU A 125 11.89 -14.03 19.62
CA GLU A 125 12.45 -14.90 20.66
C GLU A 125 11.69 -16.23 20.65
N LEU A 126 12.29 -17.24 20.04
CA LEU A 126 11.78 -18.61 20.14
C LEU A 126 12.11 -19.15 21.53
N LYS A 127 11.13 -19.15 22.44
CA LYS A 127 11.22 -19.92 23.69
C LYS A 127 11.14 -21.40 23.33
N ILE A 128 12.31 -22.02 23.14
CA ILE A 128 12.43 -23.48 23.09
C ILE A 128 12.13 -23.97 24.51
N LYS A 129 11.02 -24.68 24.66
CA LYS A 129 10.61 -25.31 25.92
C LYS A 129 11.20 -26.71 26.03
#